data_AF-A0A957KZZ2-F1
#
_entry.id   AF-A0A957KZZ2-F1
#
_cell.length_a   1.000
_cell.length_b   1.000
_cell.length_c   1.000
_cell.angle_alpha   90.00
_cell.angle_beta   90.00
_cell.angle_gamma   90.00
#
_symmetry.space_group_name_H-M   'P 1'
#
loop_
_entity.id
_entity.type
_entity.pdbx_description
1 polymer ?
#
loop_
_entity_poly.entity_id
_entity_poly.type
_entity_poly.pdbx_seq_one_letter_code
_entity_poly.pdbx_strand_id
1 'polypeptide(L)' 'MKNWKFWVGLAISAIFLWSALSKLQLNEVWEHIATANYWWLLPSIAIYFVAVWARTWRWDYMLRPLKHIPVSRLFPVVV' A
#
# COMPACT_ATOMS: atom_id res chain seq x y z
N MET A 1 -30.18 1.06 -6.02
CA MET A 1 -29.22 1.77 -6.90
C MET A 1 -28.33 0.73 -7.55
N LYS A 2 -28.38 0.60 -8.88
CA LYS A 2 -27.71 -0.47 -9.63
C LYS A 2 -26.26 -0.06 -9.89
N ASN A 3 -25.34 -0.56 -9.07
CA ASN A 3 -23.91 -0.19 -9.07
C ASN A 3 -23.16 -0.79 -10.28
N TRP A 4 -23.66 -0.56 -11.50
CA TRP A 4 -23.06 -1.08 -12.73
C TRP A 4 -21.59 -0.71 -12.88
N LYS A 5 -21.19 0.45 -12.35
CA LYS A 5 -19.80 0.91 -12.27
C LYS A 5 -18.89 -0.05 -11.48
N PHE A 6 -19.42 -0.71 -10.43
CA PHE A 6 -18.68 -1.72 -9.67
C PHE A 6 -18.40 -2.96 -10.51
N TRP A 7 -19.41 -3.46 -11.24
CA TRP A 7 -19.25 -4.62 -12.12
C TRP A 7 -18.34 -4.34 -13.30
N VAL A 8 -18.41 -3.13 -13.87
CA VAL A 8 -17.47 -2.69 -14.91
C VAL A 8 -16.06 -2.62 -14.36
N GLY A 9 -15.87 -2.03 -13.18
CA GLY A 9 -14.57 -2.01 -12.50
C GLY A 9 -14.03 -3.42 -12.26
N LEU A 10 -14.89 -4.32 -11.76
CA LEU A 10 -14.54 -5.72 -11.51
C LEU A 10 -14.13 -6.46 -12.79
N ALA A 11 -14.88 -6.29 -13.88
CA ALA A 11 -14.56 -6.90 -15.17
C ALA A 11 -13.23 -6.37 -15.74
N ILE A 12 -12.99 -5.06 -15.65
CA ILE A 12 -11.73 -4.44 -16.10
C ILE A 12 -10.56 -4.95 -15.25
N SER A 13 -10.69 -4.98 -13.93
CA SER A 13 -9.67 -5.53 -13.03
C SER A 13 -9.39 -7.00 -13.32
N ALA A 14 -10.42 -7.81 -13.57
CA ALA A 14 -10.26 -9.22 -13.91
C ALA A 14 -9.52 -9.43 -15.24
N ILE A 15 -9.83 -8.63 -16.27
CA ILE A 15 -9.12 -8.67 -17.56
C ILE A 15 -7.65 -8.31 -17.39
N PHE A 16 -7.36 -7.25 -16.63
CA PHE A 16 -5.97 -6.83 -16.38
C PHE A 16 -5.19 -7.87 -15.58
N LEU A 17 -5.79 -8.45 -14.54
CA LEU A 17 -5.19 -9.54 -13.78
C LEU A 17 -4.92 -10.75 -14.67
N TRP A 18 -5.91 -11.17 -15.48
CA TRP A 18 -5.73 -12.29 -16.39
C TRP A 18 -4.61 -12.05 -17.40
N SER A 19 -4.54 -10.86 -17.99
CA SER A 19 -3.50 -10.48 -18.94
C SER A 19 -2.11 -10.45 -18.29
N ALA A 20 -2.02 -9.90 -17.07
CA ALA A 20 -0.77 -9.86 -16.31
C ALA A 20 -0.29 -11.26 -15.94
N LEU A 21 -1.18 -12.14 -15.45
CA LEU A 21 -0.83 -13.49 -15.04
C LEU A 21 -0.55 -14.41 -16.23
N SER A 22 -1.28 -14.27 -17.34
CA SER A 22 -1.12 -15.15 -18.52
C SER A 22 0.22 -14.97 -19.22
N LYS A 23 0.82 -13.78 -19.14
CA LYS A 23 2.16 -13.52 -19.70
C LYS A 23 3.28 -13.75 -18.70
N LEU A 24 2.93 -13.97 -17.43
CA LEU A 24 3.89 -14.17 -16.37
C LEU A 24 4.19 -15.67 -16.27
N GLN A 25 5.44 -16.04 -16.52
CA GLN A 25 5.89 -17.40 -16.22
C GLN A 25 5.94 -17.55 -14.70
N LEU A 26 4.84 -18.01 -14.10
CA LEU A 26 4.69 -18.14 -12.65
C LEU A 26 5.84 -18.96 -12.02
N ASN A 27 6.40 -19.88 -12.78
CA ASN A 27 7.54 -20.70 -12.37
C ASN A 27 8.83 -19.87 -12.22
N GLU A 28 9.14 -18.99 -13.18
CA GLU A 28 10.30 -18.10 -13.11
C GLU A 28 10.16 -17.11 -11.95
N VAL A 29 8.95 -16.61 -11.67
CA VAL A 29 8.69 -15.73 -10.53
C VAL A 29 9.03 -16.40 -9.21
N TRP A 30 8.68 -17.68 -9.04
CA TRP A 30 9.00 -18.42 -7.82
C TRP A 30 10.50 -18.60 -7.62
N GLU A 31 11.22 -18.90 -8.71
CA GLU A 31 12.67 -19.02 -8.69
C GLU A 31 13.35 -17.67 -8.38
N HIS A 32 12.86 -16.57 -8.96
CA HIS A 32 13.35 -15.22 -8.66
C HIS A 32 13.08 -14.82 -7.20
N ILE A 33 11.93 -15.17 -6.63
CA ILE A 33 11.65 -14.92 -5.21
C ILE A 33 12.59 -15.74 -4.32
N ALA A 34 12.80 -17.03 -4.62
CA ALA A 34 13.66 -17.90 -3.84
C ALA A 34 15.14 -17.46 -3.87
N THR A 35 15.61 -16.94 -5.00
CA THR A 35 16.99 -16.48 -5.21
C THR A 35 17.18 -14.99 -4.94
N ALA A 36 16.11 -14.24 -4.69
CA ALA A 36 16.18 -12.80 -4.47
C ALA A 36 17.03 -12.47 -3.24
N ASN A 37 17.86 -11.43 -3.37
CA ASN A 37 18.61 -10.91 -2.25
C ASN A 37 17.71 -10.04 -1.36
N TYR A 38 17.26 -10.60 -0.24
CA TYR A 38 16.40 -9.94 0.74
C TYR A 38 17.03 -8.70 1.40
N TRP A 39 18.33 -8.45 1.20
CA TRP A 39 18.98 -7.23 1.67
C TRP A 39 18.33 -5.94 1.12
N TRP A 40 17.73 -6.00 -0.08
CA TRP A 40 17.01 -4.87 -0.67
C TRP A 40 15.64 -4.57 0.00
N LEU A 41 15.11 -5.47 0.84
CA LEU A 41 13.93 -5.15 1.64
C LEU A 41 14.24 -4.14 2.74
N LEU A 42 15.43 -4.20 3.36
CA LEU A 42 15.84 -3.29 4.42
C LEU A 42 15.73 -1.80 4.04
N PRO A 43 16.32 -1.34 2.92
CA PRO A 43 16.16 0.05 2.50
C PRO A 43 14.71 0.36 2.09
N SER A 44 13.99 -0.58 1.48
CA SER A 44 12.59 -0.40 1.09
C SER A 44 11.68 -0.18 2.30
N ILE A 45 11.90 -0.96 3.37
CA ILE A 45 11.21 -0.84 4.65
C ILE A 45 11.55 0.51 5.29
N ALA A 46 12.82 0.89 5.33
CA ALA A 46 13.23 2.19 5.86
C ALA A 46 12.54 3.35 5.13
N ILE A 47 12.47 3.31 3.80
CA ILE A 47 11.77 4.30 2.98
C ILE A 47 10.27 4.32 3.29
N TYR A 48 9.64 3.15 3.44
CA TYR A 48 8.22 3.07 3.82
C TYR A 48 7.97 3.73 5.18
N PHE A 49 8.80 3.44 6.19
CA PHE A 49 8.69 4.09 7.50
C PHE A 49 8.90 5.60 7.42
N VAL A 50 9.86 6.07 6.62
CA VAL A 50 10.05 7.51 6.38
C VAL A 50 8.84 8.14 5.70
N ALA A 51 8.21 7.46 4.74
CA ALA A 51 7.01 7.95 4.07
C ALA A 51 5.82 8.04 5.03
N VAL A 52 5.64 7.04 5.90
CA VAL A 52 4.62 7.06 6.96
C VAL A 52 4.92 8.16 7.98
N TRP A 53 6.18 8.31 8.39
CA TRP A 53 6.62 9.37 9.29
C TRP A 53 6.37 10.76 8.71
N ALA A 54 6.69 10.97 7.43
CA ALA A 54 6.42 12.22 6.71
C ALA A 54 4.90 12.49 6.62
N ARG A 55 4.07 11.46 6.44
CA ARG A 55 2.62 11.59 6.48
C ARG A 55 2.14 12.01 7.86
N THR A 56 2.61 11.35 8.92
CA THR A 56 2.29 11.71 10.31
C THR A 56 2.75 13.13 10.64
N TRP A 57 3.96 13.51 10.24
CA TRP A 57 4.52 14.84 10.47
C TRP A 57 3.76 15.93 9.71
N ARG A 58 3.35 15.65 8.47
CA ARG A 58 2.48 16.55 7.70
C ARG A 58 1.14 16.78 8.42
N TRP A 59 0.56 15.74 9.00
CA TRP A 59 -0.73 15.83 9.69
C TRP A 59 -0.59 16.53 11.04
N ASP A 60 0.51 16.27 11.77
CA ASP A 60 0.87 17.01 12.99
C ASP A 60 1.01 18.52 12.71
N TYR A 61 1.74 18.88 11.65
CA TYR A 61 1.92 20.28 11.26
C TYR A 61 0.62 20.97 10.87
N MET A 62 -0.27 20.28 10.13
CA MET A 62 -1.60 20.82 9.77
C MET A 62 -2.56 20.96 10.96
N LEU A 63 -2.39 20.16 12.02
CA LEU A 63 -3.28 20.17 13.20
C LEU A 63 -2.82 21.11 14.32
N ARG A 64 -1.59 21.64 14.24
CA ARG A 64 -1.02 22.62 15.20
C ARG A 64 -1.87 23.88 15.46
N PRO A 65 -2.72 24.39 14.54
CA PRO A 65 -3.57 25.55 14.84
C PRO A 65 -4.83 25.26 15.67
N LEU A 66 -5.21 23.99 15.86
CA LEU A 66 -6.57 23.64 16.33
C LEU A 66 -6.66 23.18 17.79
N LYS A 67 -5.71 22.38 18.30
CA LYS A 67 -5.59 22.03 19.74
C LYS A 67 -4.47 21.02 19.97
N HIS A 68 -3.71 21.15 21.06
CA HIS A 68 -2.77 20.12 21.52
C HIS A 68 -3.58 18.97 22.17
N ILE A 69 -3.82 17.88 21.44
CA ILE A 69 -4.41 16.64 21.99
C ILE A 69 -3.39 15.51 21.81
N PRO A 70 -3.00 14.80 22.88
CA PRO A 70 -1.95 13.78 22.81
C PRO A 70 -2.32 12.64 21.86
N VAL A 71 -1.36 12.32 20.99
CA VAL A 71 -1.46 11.38 19.86
C VAL A 71 -1.70 9.93 20.31
N SER A 72 -1.52 9.61 21.60
CA SER A 72 -1.69 8.25 22.15
C SER A 72 -3.13 7.72 22.14
N ARG A 73 -4.15 8.57 21.94
CA ARG A 73 -5.57 8.17 21.96
C ARG A 73 -6.23 8.05 20.59
N LEU A 74 -5.56 8.43 19.50
CA LEU A 74 -6.12 8.42 18.13
C LEU A 74 -5.72 7.18 17.30
N PHE A 75 -4.76 6.39 17.77
CA PHE A 75 -4.32 5.16 17.10
C PHE A 75 -5.38 4.03 16.95
N PRO A 76 -6.44 3.89 17.78
CA PRO A 76 -7.39 2.77 17.63
C PRO A 76 -8.45 2.93 16.54
N VAL A 77 -8.57 4.08 15.88
CA VAL A 77 -9.67 4.35 14.92
C VAL A 77 -9.24 4.19 13.46
N VAL A 78 -7.96 3.93 13.20
CA VAL A 78 -7.39 3.85 11.84
C VAL A 78 -6.90 2.43 11.48
N VAL A 79 -7.14 1.43 12.34
CA VAL A 79 -6.96 0.00 12.02
C VAL A 79 -8.32 -0.65 11.86
#